data_AF-A0A448WKK8-F1
#
_entry.id   AF-A0A448WKK8-F1
#
_cell.length_a   1.000
_cell.length_b   1.000
_cell.length_c   1.000
_cell.angle_alpha   90.00
_cell.angle_beta   90.00
_cell.angle_gamma   90.00
#
_symmetry.space_group_name_H-M   'P 1'
#
loop_
_entity.id
_entity.type
_entity.pdbx_description
1 polymer ?
#
loop_
_entity_poly.entity_id
_entity_poly.type
_entity_poly.pdbx_seq_one_letter_code
_entity_poly.pdbx_strand_id
1 'polypeptide(L)'
;MLKDAMAKCIGKNCNFLIDGYPRELEQGVRFENEICPCVCMLAFDVSEEVMRQRLLKRGETSGRADDNEDTIIKRLKVFNELTKPVIDHYSERNKVVLDYGLVGALSFL
;
A
#
# COMPACT_ATOMS: atom_id res chain seq x y z
N MET A 1 10.74 -1.77 -15.13
CA MET A 1 10.19 -2.37 -13.89
C MET A 1 10.73 -1.61 -12.68
N LEU A 2 10.17 -1.80 -11.47
CA LEU A 2 10.59 -1.11 -10.23
C LEU A 2 12.11 -1.20 -9.99
N LYS A 3 12.68 -2.38 -10.23
CA LYS A 3 14.13 -2.64 -10.20
C LYS A 3 14.94 -1.68 -11.08
N ASP A 4 14.51 -1.46 -12.32
CA ASP A 4 15.21 -0.58 -13.26
C ASP A 4 15.14 0.89 -12.82
N ALA A 5 14.01 1.30 -12.24
CA ALA A 5 13.85 2.64 -11.70
C ALA A 5 14.78 2.88 -10.50
N MET A 6 14.89 1.90 -9.60
CA MET A 6 15.80 1.98 -8.46
C MET A 6 17.27 1.94 -8.88
N ALA A 7 17.62 1.10 -9.85
CA ALA A 7 18.99 0.97 -10.36
C ALA A 7 19.55 2.29 -10.93
N LYS A 8 18.70 3.12 -11.55
CA LYS A 8 19.09 4.43 -12.11
C LYS A 8 19.50 5.47 -11.06
N CYS A 9 19.22 5.22 -9.79
CA CYS A 9 19.52 6.16 -8.71
C CYS A 9 20.67 5.69 -7.80
N ILE A 10 21.23 4.49 -8.04
CA ILE A 10 22.41 3.99 -7.31
C ILE A 10 23.55 5.02 -7.41
N GLY A 11 24.14 5.37 -6.26
CA GLY A 11 25.22 6.36 -6.15
C GLY A 11 24.76 7.81 -5.98
N LYS A 12 23.45 8.09 -5.99
CA LYS A 12 22.89 9.46 -5.83
C LYS A 12 22.34 9.76 -4.44
N ASN A 13 22.64 8.91 -3.44
CA ASN A 13 22.16 9.04 -2.06
C ASN A 13 20.63 9.22 -1.95
N CYS A 14 19.89 8.37 -2.65
CA CYS A 14 18.43 8.43 -2.75
C CYS A 14 17.75 7.37 -1.88
N ASN A 15 16.69 7.78 -1.19
CA ASN A 15 15.75 6.87 -0.53
C ASN A 15 14.51 6.67 -1.42
N PHE A 16 13.85 5.52 -1.29
CA PHE A 16 12.67 5.18 -2.07
C PHE A 16 11.45 5.04 -1.18
N LEU A 17 10.37 5.71 -1.57
CA LEU A 17 9.02 5.42 -1.10
C LEU A 17 8.31 4.67 -2.22
N ILE A 18 7.91 3.44 -1.95
CA ILE A 18 7.23 2.58 -2.92
C ILE A 18 5.77 2.53 -2.50
N ASP A 19 4.92 3.18 -3.27
CA ASP A 19 3.53 3.37 -2.91
C ASP A 19 2.63 2.22 -3.38
N GLY A 20 1.78 1.72 -2.48
CA GLY A 20 0.84 0.64 -2.76
C GLY A 20 1.48 -0.72 -3.12
N TYR A 21 2.71 -0.99 -2.64
CA TYR A 21 3.43 -2.25 -2.84
C TYR A 21 4.20 -2.64 -1.55
N PRO A 22 4.28 -3.94 -1.21
CA PRO A 22 3.66 -5.08 -1.89
C PRO A 22 2.18 -5.25 -1.55
N ARG A 23 1.39 -5.77 -2.50
CA ARG A 23 -0.05 -6.05 -2.29
C ARG A 23 -0.33 -7.50 -1.90
N GLU A 24 0.64 -8.37 -2.12
CA GLU A 24 0.62 -9.80 -1.80
C GLU A 24 1.96 -10.20 -1.20
N LEU A 25 1.97 -11.24 -0.37
CA LEU A 25 3.15 -11.65 0.38
C LEU A 25 4.33 -12.05 -0.54
N GLU A 26 4.05 -12.83 -1.58
CA GLU A 26 5.06 -13.30 -2.53
C GLU A 26 5.77 -12.14 -3.25
N GLN A 27 5.05 -11.05 -3.52
CA GLN A 27 5.64 -9.84 -4.09
C GLN A 27 6.71 -9.25 -3.16
N GLY A 28 6.43 -9.17 -1.86
CA GLY A 28 7.38 -8.66 -0.87
C GLY A 28 8.61 -9.55 -0.75
N VAL A 29 8.42 -10.87 -0.66
CA VAL A 29 9.53 -11.84 -0.62
C VAL A 29 10.40 -11.72 -1.87
N ARG A 30 9.78 -11.66 -3.04
CA ARG A 30 10.50 -11.51 -4.31
C ARG A 30 11.27 -10.19 -4.39
N PHE A 31 10.68 -9.09 -3.94
CA PHE A 31 11.33 -7.79 -3.88
C PHE A 31 12.60 -7.84 -3.00
N GLU A 32 12.51 -8.43 -1.81
CA GLU A 32 13.68 -8.53 -0.92
C GLU A 32 14.79 -9.40 -1.52
N ASN A 33 14.43 -10.46 -2.23
CA ASN A 33 15.38 -11.36 -2.88
C ASN A 33 16.06 -10.76 -4.12
N GLU A 34 15.31 -10.02 -4.96
CA GLU A 34 15.79 -9.58 -6.27
C GLU A 34 16.32 -8.14 -6.30
N ILE A 35 15.95 -7.32 -5.30
CA ILE A 35 16.22 -5.89 -5.26
C ILE A 35 16.95 -5.51 -3.98
N CYS A 36 16.26 -5.47 -2.84
CA CYS A 36 16.86 -5.16 -1.54
C CYS A 36 15.89 -5.45 -0.38
N PRO A 37 16.39 -5.70 0.84
CA PRO A 37 15.54 -5.83 2.02
C PRO A 37 14.63 -4.61 2.25
N CYS A 38 13.40 -4.84 2.70
CA CYS A 38 12.52 -3.77 3.15
C CYS A 38 13.09 -3.18 4.45
N VAL A 39 13.27 -1.86 4.47
CA VAL A 39 13.75 -1.14 5.67
C VAL A 39 12.59 -0.83 6.61
N CYS A 40 11.47 -0.36 6.07
CA CYS A 40 10.31 0.07 6.82
C CYS A 40 9.05 -0.03 5.94
N MET A 41 7.93 -0.35 6.57
CA MET A 41 6.59 -0.34 5.99
C MET A 41 5.73 0.64 6.79
N LEU A 42 5.17 1.62 6.09
CA LEU A 42 4.15 2.50 6.66
C LEU A 42 2.79 1.88 6.41
N ALA A 43 2.08 1.55 7.48
CA ALA A 43 0.73 1.01 7.41
C ALA A 43 -0.23 1.97 8.13
N PHE A 44 -1.32 2.31 7.44
CA PHE A 44 -2.37 3.18 7.96
C PHE A 44 -3.53 2.30 8.42
N ASP A 45 -3.80 2.33 9.73
CA ASP A 45 -4.97 1.65 10.27
C ASP A 45 -6.16 2.61 10.22
N VAL A 46 -7.05 2.36 9.26
CA VAL A 46 -8.22 3.19 8.99
C VAL A 46 -9.43 2.27 8.93
N SER A 47 -10.52 2.66 9.58
CA SER A 47 -11.74 1.85 9.55
C SER A 47 -12.31 1.72 8.14
N GLU A 48 -12.93 0.58 7.84
CA GLU A 48 -13.56 0.30 6.55
C GLU A 48 -14.58 1.37 6.14
N GLU A 49 -15.36 1.86 7.11
CA GLU A 49 -16.32 2.92 6.86
C GLU A 49 -15.63 4.22 6.40
N VAL A 50 -14.54 4.64 7.06
CA VAL A 50 -13.80 5.84 6.65
C VAL A 50 -13.16 5.63 5.27
N MET A 51 -12.64 4.44 4.99
CA MET A 51 -12.08 4.11 3.67
C MET A 51 -13.14 4.21 2.57
N ARG A 52 -14.32 3.62 2.79
CA ARG A 52 -15.45 3.62 1.86
C ARG A 52 -15.93 5.05 1.57
N GLN A 53 -16.16 5.85 2.62
CA GLN A 53 -16.57 7.25 2.48
C GLN A 53 -15.56 8.06 1.65
N ARG A 54 -14.26 7.87 1.89
CA ARG A 54 -13.20 8.56 1.14
C ARG A 54 -13.17 8.17 -0.34
N LEU A 55 -13.39 6.90 -0.65
CA LEU A 55 -13.38 6.42 -2.04
C LEU A 55 -14.59 6.91 -2.82
N LEU A 56 -15.78 6.84 -2.23
CA LEU A 56 -16.99 7.38 -2.85
C LEU A 56 -16.83 8.88 -3.12
N LYS A 57 -16.34 9.64 -2.13
CA LYS A 57 -16.06 11.08 -2.30
C LYS A 57 -15.04 11.34 -3.42
N ARG A 58 -14.04 10.47 -3.56
CA ARG A 58 -13.04 10.57 -4.62
C ARG A 58 -13.64 10.29 -6.00
N GLY A 59 -14.52 9.29 -6.12
CA GLY A 59 -15.24 9.01 -7.36
C GLY A 59 -16.07 10.20 -7.84
N GLU A 60 -16.77 10.87 -6.92
CA GLU A 60 -17.55 12.09 -7.22
C GLU A 60 -16.69 13.25 -7.72
N THR A 61 -15.48 13.41 -7.18
CA THR A 61 -14.65 14.61 -7.38
C THR A 61 -13.57 14.46 -8.46
N SER A 62 -13.16 13.24 -8.79
CA SER A 62 -12.00 12.97 -9.65
C SER A 62 -12.34 12.41 -11.03
N GLY A 63 -13.59 12.01 -11.28
CA GLY A 63 -13.98 11.36 -12.54
C GLY A 63 -13.55 9.89 -12.66
N ARG A 64 -13.13 9.28 -11.55
CA ARG A 64 -12.80 7.84 -11.49
C ARG A 64 -14.06 6.98 -11.48
N ALA A 65 -14.41 6.44 -12.64
CA ALA A 65 -15.59 5.59 -12.82
C ALA A 65 -15.55 4.27 -12.05
N ASP A 66 -14.36 3.83 -11.64
CA ASP A 66 -14.10 2.63 -10.84
C ASP A 66 -14.20 2.85 -9.33
N ASP A 67 -14.39 4.08 -8.85
CA ASP A 67 -14.67 4.37 -7.44
C ASP A 67 -16.19 4.31 -7.17
N ASN A 68 -16.77 3.12 -7.37
CA ASN A 68 -18.18 2.79 -7.09
C ASN A 68 -18.29 1.69 -6.01
N GLU A 69 -19.47 1.56 -5.40
CA GLU A 69 -19.70 0.67 -4.25
C GLU A 69 -19.24 -0.78 -4.51
N ASP A 70 -19.62 -1.35 -5.65
CA ASP A 70 -19.26 -2.73 -6.02
C ASP A 70 -17.75 -2.93 -6.13
N THR A 71 -17.04 -1.93 -6.66
CA THR A 71 -15.58 -1.99 -6.80
C THR A 71 -14.90 -1.78 -5.45
N ILE A 72 -15.42 -0.88 -4.62
CA ILE A 72 -14.90 -0.62 -3.27
C ILE A 72 -14.99 -1.89 -2.42
N ILE A 73 -16.14 -2.58 -2.42
CA ILE A 73 -16.33 -3.84 -1.70
C ILE A 73 -15.31 -4.90 -2.16
N LYS A 74 -15.10 -5.03 -3.48
CA LYS A 74 -14.10 -5.96 -4.03
C LYS A 74 -12.68 -5.61 -3.59
N ARG A 75 -12.33 -4.32 -3.59
CA ARG A 75 -11.00 -3.85 -3.18
C ARG A 75 -10.75 -4.10 -1.69
N LEU A 76 -11.73 -3.85 -0.85
CA LEU A 76 -11.67 -4.13 0.59
C LEU A 76 -11.50 -5.63 0.86
N LYS A 77 -12.24 -6.46 0.13
CA LYS A 77 -12.08 -7.92 0.21
C LYS A 77 -10.66 -8.35 -0.17
N VAL A 78 -10.16 -7.90 -1.32
CA VAL A 78 -8.79 -8.21 -1.78
C VAL A 78 -7.74 -7.73 -0.78
N PHE A 79 -7.91 -6.52 -0.23
CA PHE A 79 -7.02 -5.99 0.79
C PHE A 79 -6.96 -6.90 2.02
N ASN A 80 -8.12 -7.31 2.55
CA ASN A 80 -8.19 -8.19 3.72
C ASN A 80 -7.61 -9.57 3.45
N GLU A 81 -7.82 -10.14 2.27
CA GLU A 81 -7.36 -11.48 1.91
C GLU A 81 -5.87 -11.53 1.57
N LEU A 82 -5.35 -10.51 0.89
CA LEU A 82 -4.02 -10.55 0.29
C LEU A 82 -3.03 -9.56 0.88
N THR A 83 -3.46 -8.33 1.16
CA THR A 83 -2.58 -7.25 1.60
C THR A 83 -2.41 -7.23 3.12
N LYS A 84 -3.46 -7.52 3.89
CA LYS A 84 -3.37 -7.58 5.36
C LYS A 84 -2.33 -8.60 5.85
N PRO A 85 -2.23 -9.83 5.29
CA PRO A 85 -1.15 -10.77 5.66
C PRO A 85 0.27 -10.23 5.41
N VAL A 86 0.44 -9.29 4.47
CA VAL A 86 1.72 -8.63 4.24
C VAL A 86 2.09 -7.76 5.44
N ILE A 87 1.14 -6.98 5.96
CA ILE A 87 1.35 -6.12 7.12
C ILE A 87 1.76 -6.98 8.32
N ASP A 88 1.03 -8.08 8.57
CA ASP A 88 1.33 -9.01 9.67
C ASP A 88 2.76 -9.57 9.55
N HIS A 89 3.15 -10.02 8.36
CA HIS A 89 4.47 -10.57 8.06
C HIS A 89 5.63 -9.59 8.32
N TYR A 90 5.47 -8.31 8.00
CA TYR A 90 6.48 -7.30 8.28
C TYR A 90 6.42 -6.78 9.72
N SER A 91 5.26 -6.85 10.36
CA SER A 91 5.06 -6.48 11.78
C SER A 91 5.80 -7.43 12.70
N GLU A 92 5.72 -8.74 12.47
CA GLU A 92 6.47 -9.78 13.21
C GLU A 92 7.99 -9.58 13.15
N ARG A 93 8.48 -8.80 12.18
CA ARG A 93 9.91 -8.49 11.99
C ARG A 93 10.30 -7.10 12.49
N ASN A 94 9.41 -6.40 13.19
CA ASN A 94 9.60 -5.04 13.66
C ASN A 94 9.89 -4.03 12.53
N LYS A 95 9.32 -4.26 11.34
CA LYS A 95 9.50 -3.38 10.17
C LYS A 95 8.29 -2.48 9.90
N VAL A 96 7.20 -2.62 10.64
CA VAL A 96 5.97 -1.83 10.43
C VAL A 96 5.92 -0.67 11.42
N VAL A 97 5.65 0.52 10.89
CA VAL A 97 5.22 1.68 11.67
C VAL A 97 3.73 1.88 11.39
N LEU A 98 2.93 1.73 12.44
CA LEU A 98 1.48 1.94 12.39
C LEU A 98 1.16 3.41 12.67
N ASP A 99 0.40 4.02 11.76
CA ASP A 99 -0.23 5.31 11.99
C ASP A 99 -1.75 5.11 12.12
N TYR A 100 -2.32 5.57 13.24
CA TYR A 100 -3.76 5.52 13.53
C TYR A 100 -4.49 6.71 12.90
N GLY A 101 -4.10 7.06 11.67
CA GLY A 101 -4.21 8.39 11.08
C GLY A 101 -5.54 9.15 11.31
N LEU A 102 -5.43 10.34 11.88
CA LEU A 102 -6.46 11.39 11.85
C LEU A 102 -6.34 12.33 10.63
N VAL A 103 -5.29 12.21 9.81
CA VAL A 103 -5.03 13.12 8.68
C VAL A 103 -4.34 12.37 7.54
N GLY A 104 -4.93 12.32 6.35
CA GLY A 104 -4.23 11.84 5.15
C GLY A 104 -5.13 11.11 4.15
N ALA A 105 -5.14 11.60 2.91
CA ALA A 105 -5.96 11.11 1.80
C ALA A 105 -5.65 9.64 1.46
N LEU A 106 -6.67 8.80 1.45
CA LEU A 106 -6.58 7.45 0.87
C LEU A 106 -6.47 7.58 -0.65
N SER A 107 -5.25 7.57 -1.17
CA SER A 107 -5.00 7.48 -2.62
C SER A 107 -4.94 6.02 -3.11
N PHE A 108 -5.20 5.02 -2.25
CA PHE A 108 -4.74 3.64 -2.52
C PHE A 108 -5.71 2.48 -2.38
N LEU A 109 -6.99 2.74 -2.09
CA LEU A 109 -8.01 1.91 -2.71
C LEU A 109 -8.37 2.55 -4.04
#